data_AF-A0AAV1TMW5-F1
#
_entry.id   AF-A0AAV1TMW5-F1
#
_cell.length_a   1.000
_cell.length_b   1.000
_cell.length_c   1.000
_cell.angle_alpha   90.00
_cell.angle_beta   90.00
_cell.angle_gamma   90.00
#
_symmetry.space_group_name_H-M   'P 1'
#
loop_
_entity.id
_entity.type
_entity.pdbx_description
1 polymer ?
#
loop_
_entity_poly.entity_id
_entity_poly.type
_entity_poly.pdbx_seq_one_letter_code
_entity_poly.pdbx_strand_id
1 'polypeptide(L)'
;MASFDDLAFTRSSPAAAGEELFCRDCNEVARATTTDGKRCLICGRELERQQPASLEQNGLGTTFDGAAGSVQELQTVVMQLLSQIGGDWNGVDTGARRPASEEAVKNLGSFVADQAATTEVAVIVKGIKGEVIAIPGNFGPCESIEKRNVIIADPFDGASPFRNAQAMKDQIVVMSRGGCTFARKVLRAQAEHAAGVIIIQTVDVWPYTMTDSTGESQNVNIPAFMMSSKHGKGFVEYLRGKHDEDVSADIVVRKDALECIICQVELSIGMKVTRMPCQHMFHTACLHEWLQVGNSCPICRVEIAAKRTRHNDAVNAQNAQQRGDFAWSEWFS
;
A
#
# COMPACT_ATOMS: atom_id res chain seq x y z
N MET A 1 53.81 -19.45 -50.96
CA MET A 1 54.99 -18.88 -50.28
C MET A 1 55.12 -17.43 -50.73
N ALA A 2 55.42 -16.53 -49.77
CA ALA A 2 55.43 -15.06 -49.81
C ALA A 2 54.02 -14.42 -49.79
N SER A 3 53.53 -13.72 -48.74
CA SER A 3 54.04 -12.78 -47.71
C SER A 3 54.14 -11.31 -48.16
N PHE A 4 53.32 -10.48 -47.49
CA PHE A 4 53.41 -9.04 -47.14
C PHE A 4 53.98 -8.03 -48.14
N ASP A 5 53.18 -7.00 -48.50
CA ASP A 5 53.44 -5.63 -48.03
C ASP A 5 52.22 -4.69 -48.23
N ASP A 6 51.96 -3.92 -47.18
CA ASP A 6 51.04 -2.78 -47.09
C ASP A 6 51.56 -1.59 -47.92
N LEU A 7 50.65 -0.72 -48.39
CA LEU A 7 50.75 0.75 -48.31
C LEU A 7 49.58 1.44 -49.07
N ALA A 8 48.60 1.89 -48.29
CA ALA A 8 48.10 3.26 -48.20
C ALA A 8 47.58 4.04 -49.45
N PHE A 9 46.27 4.37 -49.34
CA PHE A 9 45.55 5.61 -49.69
C PHE A 9 45.27 5.99 -51.16
N THR A 10 43.99 5.88 -51.55
CA THR A 10 43.21 7.00 -52.16
C THR A 10 41.71 6.88 -51.85
N ARG A 11 41.12 8.02 -51.48
CA ARG A 11 39.71 8.25 -51.07
C ARG A 11 38.67 7.83 -52.11
N SER A 12 37.56 7.25 -51.63
CA SER A 12 36.24 7.32 -52.26
C SER A 12 35.20 7.77 -51.22
N SER A 13 34.42 8.79 -51.59
CA SER A 13 33.40 9.46 -50.79
C SER A 13 32.31 8.50 -50.28
N PRO A 14 31.79 8.68 -49.04
CA PRO A 14 30.56 8.01 -48.65
C PRO A 14 29.37 8.69 -49.33
N ALA A 15 28.52 7.85 -49.91
CA ALA A 15 27.23 8.18 -50.46
C ALA A 15 26.32 8.85 -49.41
N ALA A 16 25.40 9.69 -49.90
CA ALA A 16 24.44 10.46 -49.14
C ALA A 16 23.74 9.64 -48.04
N ALA A 17 23.86 10.09 -46.80
CA ALA A 17 23.09 9.57 -45.66
C ALA A 17 21.60 9.93 -45.87
N GLY A 18 20.75 8.91 -45.94
CA GLY A 18 19.30 9.11 -45.92
C GLY A 18 18.85 9.64 -44.56
N GLU A 19 18.06 10.71 -44.57
CA GLU A 19 17.52 11.35 -43.37
C GLU A 19 16.50 10.40 -42.67
N GLU A 20 16.77 10.01 -41.42
CA GLU A 20 15.83 9.19 -40.63
C GLU A 20 14.71 10.06 -40.03
N LEU A 21 13.45 9.69 -40.30
CA LEU A 21 12.25 10.36 -39.78
C LEU A 21 11.67 9.58 -38.59
N PHE A 22 11.17 10.30 -37.57
CA PHE A 22 10.73 9.70 -36.30
C PHE A 22 9.30 10.12 -35.91
N CYS A 23 8.55 9.20 -35.27
CA CYS A 23 7.20 9.45 -34.76
C CYS A 23 7.23 9.58 -33.23
N ARG A 24 6.99 10.79 -32.72
CA ARG A 24 7.05 11.11 -31.28
C ARG A 24 6.01 10.38 -30.42
N ASP A 25 4.84 10.08 -30.99
CA ASP A 25 3.75 9.44 -30.25
C ASP A 25 3.89 7.91 -30.17
N CYS A 26 4.48 7.29 -31.19
CA CYS A 26 4.65 5.84 -31.25
C CYS A 26 6.02 5.38 -30.72
N ASN A 27 6.95 6.32 -30.52
CA ASN A 27 8.30 6.09 -29.99
C ASN A 27 9.09 4.98 -30.71
N GLU A 28 8.90 4.85 -32.03
CA GLU A 28 9.60 3.91 -32.90
C GLU A 28 10.16 4.63 -34.14
N VAL A 29 11.31 4.15 -34.65
CA VAL A 29 11.89 4.57 -35.93
C VAL A 29 10.98 4.05 -37.05
N ALA A 30 10.51 4.92 -37.94
CA ALA A 30 9.49 4.56 -38.93
C ALA A 30 10.02 3.52 -39.94
N ARG A 31 9.76 2.23 -39.68
CA ARG A 31 10.29 1.12 -40.50
C ARG A 31 9.53 0.84 -41.81
N ALA A 32 8.49 1.60 -42.13
CA ALA A 32 7.87 1.60 -43.46
C ALA A 32 7.06 2.89 -43.60
N THR A 33 7.29 3.64 -44.69
CA THR A 33 6.57 4.88 -44.98
C THR A 33 5.37 4.63 -45.90
N THR A 34 4.33 5.47 -45.82
CA THR A 34 3.32 5.59 -46.88
C THR A 34 3.98 6.07 -48.19
N THR A 35 3.25 6.02 -49.32
CA THR A 35 3.70 6.56 -50.63
C THR A 35 4.20 8.00 -50.56
N ASP A 36 3.76 8.75 -49.55
CA ASP A 36 4.04 10.18 -49.40
C ASP A 36 5.17 10.46 -48.39
N GLY A 37 5.73 9.43 -47.75
CA GLY A 37 6.95 9.51 -46.92
C GLY A 37 6.83 10.26 -45.57
N LYS A 38 5.75 11.01 -45.33
CA LYS A 38 5.68 12.05 -44.29
C LYS A 38 4.74 11.74 -43.13
N ARG A 39 4.03 10.62 -43.15
CA ARG A 39 3.03 10.26 -42.12
C ARG A 39 3.28 8.87 -41.56
N CYS A 40 3.09 8.73 -40.26
CA CYS A 40 3.18 7.46 -39.55
C CYS A 40 2.04 6.53 -39.99
N LEU A 41 2.37 5.31 -40.42
CA LEU A 41 1.38 4.30 -40.81
C LEU A 41 0.55 3.75 -39.63
N ILE A 42 1.04 3.90 -38.40
CA ILE A 42 0.37 3.38 -37.20
C ILE A 42 -0.67 4.38 -36.67
N CYS A 43 -0.35 5.68 -36.66
CA CYS A 43 -1.22 6.70 -36.04
C CYS A 43 -1.70 7.80 -37.00
N GLY A 44 -1.19 7.86 -38.24
CA GLY A 44 -1.61 8.82 -39.28
C GLY A 44 -1.06 10.26 -39.14
N ARG A 45 -0.31 10.56 -38.07
CA ARG A 45 0.30 11.89 -37.83
C ARG A 45 1.62 12.10 -38.61
N GLU A 46 1.99 13.36 -38.78
CA GLU A 46 3.21 13.76 -39.50
C GLU A 46 4.48 13.44 -38.70
N LEU A 47 5.54 13.03 -39.41
CA LEU A 47 6.83 12.65 -38.84
C LEU A 47 7.77 13.86 -38.73
N GLU A 48 8.58 13.93 -37.68
CA GLU A 48 9.51 15.03 -37.41
C GLU A 48 10.98 14.63 -37.71
N ARG A 49 11.82 15.61 -38.06
CA ARG A 49 13.25 15.42 -38.33
C ARG A 49 14.08 15.52 -37.05
N GLN A 50 14.99 14.58 -36.85
CA GLN A 50 15.98 14.64 -35.78
C GLN A 50 17.16 15.55 -36.22
N GLN A 51 17.44 16.62 -35.47
CA GLN A 51 18.68 17.40 -35.66
C GLN A 51 19.80 16.81 -34.79
N PRO A 52 21.03 16.62 -35.30
CA PRO A 52 22.17 16.25 -34.48
C PRO A 52 22.65 17.46 -33.65
N ALA A 53 22.92 17.24 -32.37
CA ALA A 53 23.43 18.27 -31.46
C ALA A 53 24.88 18.66 -31.79
N SER A 54 25.15 19.93 -32.05
CA SER A 54 26.49 20.49 -32.24
C SER A 54 27.09 20.95 -30.90
N LEU A 55 28.30 20.48 -30.61
CA LEU A 55 29.20 21.01 -29.58
C LEU A 55 29.89 22.28 -30.10
N GLU A 56 29.76 23.43 -29.43
CA GLU A 56 30.79 24.47 -29.42
C GLU A 56 30.79 25.23 -28.08
N GLN A 57 32.01 25.48 -27.59
CA GLN A 57 32.36 26.21 -26.37
C GLN A 57 32.28 27.73 -26.61
N ASN A 58 31.89 28.50 -25.60
CA ASN A 58 32.41 29.86 -25.40
C ASN A 58 32.30 30.22 -23.91
N GLY A 59 33.45 30.56 -23.32
CA GLY A 59 33.53 31.04 -21.94
C GLY A 59 33.21 32.52 -21.83
N LEU A 60 32.76 32.95 -20.65
CA LEU A 60 33.04 34.26 -20.08
C LEU A 60 32.82 34.17 -18.57
N GLY A 61 33.79 34.64 -17.78
CA GLY A 61 33.73 34.64 -16.33
C GLY A 61 32.85 35.75 -15.77
N THR A 62 32.27 35.52 -14.60
CA THR A 62 31.79 36.56 -13.68
C THR A 62 31.89 36.08 -12.24
N THR A 63 32.72 36.79 -11.48
CA THR A 63 32.57 37.21 -10.08
C THR A 63 31.52 36.51 -9.20
N PHE A 64 32.02 36.00 -8.06
CA PHE A 64 31.23 35.73 -6.86
C PHE A 64 30.59 37.03 -6.37
N ASP A 65 29.26 37.07 -6.33
CA ASP A 65 28.50 37.95 -5.43
C ASP A 65 27.37 37.15 -4.80
N GLY A 66 27.29 37.21 -3.47
CA GLY A 66 26.26 36.54 -2.69
C GLY A 66 24.90 37.21 -2.87
N ALA A 67 23.90 36.42 -3.20
CA ALA A 67 22.49 36.77 -3.02
C ALA A 67 21.66 35.49 -2.84
N ALA A 68 20.63 35.59 -2.00
CA ALA A 68 19.78 34.51 -1.51
C ALA A 68 19.25 33.60 -2.63
N GLY A 69 19.66 32.32 -2.60
CA GLY A 69 19.11 31.28 -3.46
C GLY A 69 17.62 31.06 -3.16
N SER A 70 16.81 31.05 -4.20
CA SER A 70 15.36 30.83 -4.07
C SER A 70 15.08 29.38 -3.68
N VAL A 71 14.02 29.14 -2.90
CA VAL A 71 13.57 27.79 -2.51
C VAL A 71 13.40 26.86 -3.72
N GLN A 72 13.07 27.43 -4.89
CA GLN A 72 12.85 26.72 -6.16
C GLN A 72 14.13 26.14 -6.76
N GLU A 73 15.28 26.81 -6.61
CA GLU A 73 16.57 26.30 -7.07
C GLU A 73 17.06 25.13 -6.21
N LEU A 74 16.87 25.23 -4.89
CA LEU A 74 17.13 24.12 -3.95
C LEU A 74 16.23 22.92 -4.26
N GLN A 75 14.95 23.15 -4.58
CA GLN A 75 14.01 22.10 -4.95
C GLN A 75 14.43 21.36 -6.22
N THR A 76 14.97 22.10 -7.20
CA THR A 76 15.46 21.53 -8.47
C THR A 76 16.70 20.68 -8.26
N VAL A 77 17.65 21.17 -7.45
CA VAL A 77 18.89 20.44 -7.11
C VAL A 77 18.58 19.18 -6.31
N VAL A 78 17.64 19.23 -5.35
CA VAL A 78 17.20 18.07 -4.56
C VAL A 78 16.53 17.02 -5.45
N MET A 79 15.63 17.42 -6.36
CA MET A 79 14.99 16.49 -7.29
C MET A 79 15.98 15.82 -8.26
N GLN A 80 17.05 16.53 -8.64
CA GLN A 80 18.11 16.00 -9.51
C GLN A 80 19.10 15.10 -8.77
N LEU A 81 19.31 15.29 -7.47
CA LEU A 81 20.09 14.38 -6.62
C LEU A 81 19.31 13.11 -6.26
N LEU A 82 18.01 13.22 -5.98
CA LEU A 82 17.13 12.08 -5.70
C LEU A 82 16.98 11.14 -6.91
N SER A 83 17.09 11.66 -8.13
CA SER A 83 17.10 10.83 -9.35
C SER A 83 18.39 10.03 -9.54
N GLN A 84 19.51 10.47 -8.97
CA GLN A 84 20.81 9.78 -9.06
C GLN A 84 21.03 8.75 -7.95
N ILE A 85 20.36 8.88 -6.80
CA ILE A 85 20.56 8.02 -5.62
C ILE A 85 19.78 6.70 -5.70
N GLY A 86 19.39 6.23 -6.90
CA GLY A 86 18.67 4.97 -6.94
C GLY A 86 18.75 4.13 -8.20
N GLY A 87 19.89 3.48 -8.34
CA GLY A 87 19.87 2.05 -8.64
C GLY A 87 20.04 1.27 -7.34
N ASP A 88 19.11 0.37 -7.01
CA ASP A 88 19.61 -0.91 -6.49
C ASP A 88 20.37 -1.55 -7.66
N TRP A 89 21.49 -2.20 -7.36
CA TRP A 89 22.59 -2.58 -8.26
C TRP A 89 22.24 -3.49 -9.46
N ASN A 90 20.97 -3.70 -9.78
CA ASN A 90 20.48 -4.60 -10.83
C ASN A 90 19.49 -3.99 -11.85
N GLY A 91 19.22 -2.67 -11.82
CA GLY A 91 18.56 -1.99 -12.97
C GLY A 91 17.13 -2.43 -13.34
N VAL A 92 16.39 -3.09 -12.43
CA VAL A 92 14.98 -3.46 -12.67
C VAL A 92 14.09 -2.31 -12.20
N ASP A 93 13.33 -1.70 -13.13
CA ASP A 93 12.31 -0.69 -12.83
C ASP A 93 11.11 -1.37 -12.14
N THR A 94 11.03 -1.23 -10.82
CA THR A 94 9.93 -1.78 -10.03
C THR A 94 8.65 -0.96 -10.17
N GLY A 95 8.66 0.21 -10.82
CA GLY A 95 7.50 1.10 -10.85
C GLY A 95 7.25 1.83 -9.53
N ALA A 96 8.02 1.55 -8.47
CA ALA A 96 7.94 2.18 -7.15
C ALA A 96 8.26 3.69 -7.13
N ARG A 97 8.93 4.19 -8.19
CA ARG A 97 9.37 5.59 -8.36
C ARG A 97 8.42 6.45 -9.21
N ARG A 98 7.28 5.88 -9.62
CA ARG A 98 6.27 6.70 -10.30
C ARG A 98 5.31 7.28 -9.26
N PRO A 99 4.75 8.47 -9.52
CA PRO A 99 3.68 9.01 -8.71
C PRO A 99 2.52 8.02 -8.61
N ALA A 100 1.88 7.99 -7.45
CA ALA A 100 0.60 7.32 -7.27
C ALA A 100 -0.48 7.94 -8.18
N SER A 101 -1.39 7.12 -8.72
CA SER A 101 -2.54 7.66 -9.43
C SER A 101 -3.51 8.35 -8.46
N GLU A 102 -4.15 9.43 -8.89
CA GLU A 102 -5.14 10.17 -8.07
C GLU A 102 -6.24 9.25 -7.52
N GLU A 103 -6.72 8.31 -8.35
CA GLU A 103 -7.71 7.32 -7.95
C GLU A 103 -7.18 6.39 -6.85
N ALA A 104 -5.92 5.96 -6.91
CA ALA A 104 -5.32 5.12 -5.87
C ALA A 104 -5.17 5.91 -4.55
N VAL A 105 -4.74 7.18 -4.62
CA VAL A 105 -4.63 8.06 -3.45
C VAL A 105 -6.01 8.32 -2.83
N LYS A 106 -7.04 8.56 -3.66
CA LYS A 106 -8.42 8.79 -3.21
C LYS A 106 -9.02 7.58 -2.48
N ASN A 107 -8.58 6.38 -2.84
CA ASN A 107 -9.02 5.13 -2.21
C ASN A 107 -8.28 4.83 -0.89
N LEU A 108 -7.29 5.64 -0.50
CA LEU A 108 -6.65 5.50 0.82
C LEU A 108 -7.58 5.97 1.93
N GLY A 109 -7.67 5.16 3.00
CA GLY A 109 -8.42 5.51 4.19
C GLY A 109 -7.78 6.68 4.93
N SER A 110 -8.42 7.85 4.89
CA SER A 110 -8.03 9.03 5.68
C SER A 110 -9.06 9.31 6.75
N PHE A 111 -8.60 9.60 7.97
CA PHE A 111 -9.46 9.86 9.13
C PHE A 111 -8.83 10.93 10.02
N VAL A 112 -9.61 11.46 10.95
CA VAL A 112 -9.11 12.34 12.00
C VAL A 112 -8.56 11.46 13.12
N ALA A 113 -7.30 11.67 13.48
CA ALA A 113 -6.68 10.94 14.57
C ALA A 113 -7.43 11.20 15.88
N ASP A 114 -7.71 10.12 16.60
CA ASP A 114 -8.07 10.12 18.00
C ASP A 114 -7.13 9.14 18.72
N GLN A 115 -7.27 9.00 20.04
CA GLN A 115 -6.42 8.07 20.81
C GLN A 115 -6.55 6.61 20.34
N ALA A 116 -7.70 6.22 19.79
CA ALA A 116 -7.95 4.85 19.34
C ALA A 116 -7.39 4.59 17.93
N ALA A 117 -7.35 5.61 17.07
CA ALA A 117 -7.05 5.44 15.65
C ALA A 117 -5.54 5.28 15.37
N THR A 118 -4.70 5.84 16.24
CA THR A 118 -3.23 5.72 16.19
C THR A 118 -2.69 4.54 16.99
N THR A 119 -3.55 3.87 17.75
CA THR A 119 -3.17 2.66 18.48
C THR A 119 -3.15 1.48 17.50
N GLU A 120 -2.01 0.78 17.44
CA GLU A 120 -1.89 -0.45 16.65
C GLU A 120 -2.26 -1.65 17.53
N VAL A 121 -3.13 -2.52 17.00
CA VAL A 121 -3.51 -3.75 17.69
C VAL A 121 -3.14 -4.94 16.82
N ALA A 122 -2.25 -5.77 17.34
CA ALA A 122 -1.76 -6.98 16.71
C ALA A 122 -2.38 -8.21 17.39
N VAL A 123 -3.07 -9.05 16.62
CA VAL A 123 -3.56 -10.35 17.05
C VAL A 123 -2.57 -11.42 16.58
N ILE A 124 -1.83 -11.99 17.52
CA ILE A 124 -0.76 -12.96 17.28
C ILE A 124 -1.32 -14.35 17.60
N VAL A 125 -1.62 -15.12 16.56
CA VAL A 125 -2.23 -16.44 16.70
C VAL A 125 -1.14 -17.51 16.74
N LYS A 126 -1.19 -18.39 17.74
CA LYS A 126 -0.23 -19.50 17.85
C LYS A 126 -0.32 -20.38 16.60
N GLY A 127 0.82 -20.56 15.93
CA GLY A 127 0.94 -21.41 14.74
C GLY A 127 0.75 -20.67 13.41
N ILE A 128 0.36 -19.40 13.43
CA ILE A 128 0.32 -18.54 12.24
C ILE A 128 1.55 -17.63 12.26
N LYS A 129 2.23 -17.50 11.12
CA LYS A 129 3.34 -16.57 10.99
C LYS A 129 2.80 -15.15 10.78
N GLY A 130 3.32 -14.20 11.55
CA GLY A 130 2.92 -12.79 11.49
C GLY A 130 1.83 -12.42 12.49
N GLU A 131 1.23 -11.26 12.29
CA GLU A 131 0.21 -10.70 13.18
C GLU A 131 -0.98 -10.20 12.36
N VAL A 132 -2.20 -10.47 12.83
CA VAL A 132 -3.40 -9.95 12.19
C VAL A 132 -3.76 -8.62 12.81
N ILE A 133 -3.89 -7.58 11.99
CA ILE A 133 -4.18 -6.24 12.48
C ILE A 133 -5.67 -6.11 12.79
N ALA A 134 -5.95 -5.54 13.96
CA ALA A 134 -7.27 -5.19 14.42
C ALA A 134 -7.33 -3.70 14.82
N ILE A 135 -8.54 -3.16 14.93
CA ILE A 135 -8.79 -1.76 15.30
C ILE A 135 -9.52 -1.74 16.65
N PRO A 136 -9.05 -0.97 17.65
CA PRO A 136 -9.75 -0.89 18.92
C PRO A 136 -11.08 -0.15 18.79
N GLY A 137 -12.04 -0.48 19.64
CA GLY A 137 -13.26 0.32 19.80
C GLY A 137 -12.97 1.65 20.51
N ASN A 138 -13.85 2.64 20.32
CA ASN A 138 -13.84 3.88 21.13
C ASN A 138 -14.57 3.69 22.47
N PHE A 139 -14.69 2.45 22.92
CA PHE A 139 -15.34 2.07 24.17
C PHE A 139 -14.66 0.83 24.73
N GLY A 140 -14.79 0.63 26.04
CA GLY A 140 -14.01 -0.37 26.75
C GLY A 140 -12.53 0.00 26.85
N PRO A 141 -11.76 -0.76 27.63
CA PRO A 141 -10.32 -0.57 27.74
C PRO A 141 -9.61 -0.92 26.42
N CYS A 142 -8.63 -0.10 26.05
CA CYS A 142 -7.69 -0.40 24.97
C CYS A 142 -6.39 -0.94 25.57
N GLU A 143 -6.41 -2.24 25.91
CA GLU A 143 -5.35 -2.93 26.65
C GLU A 143 -5.00 -4.26 25.99
N SER A 144 -3.74 -4.66 26.12
CA SER A 144 -3.26 -5.95 25.64
C SER A 144 -3.93 -7.09 26.40
N ILE A 145 -4.21 -8.19 25.70
CA ILE A 145 -4.70 -9.43 26.29
C ILE A 145 -3.58 -10.46 26.15
N GLU A 146 -3.08 -10.93 27.29
CA GLU A 146 -2.16 -12.06 27.32
C GLU A 146 -2.79 -13.28 26.67
N LYS A 147 -1.97 -14.22 26.19
CA LYS A 147 -2.41 -15.48 25.60
C LYS A 147 -3.64 -16.10 26.29
N ARG A 148 -4.73 -16.22 25.54
CA ARG A 148 -5.97 -16.96 25.89
C ARG A 148 -6.42 -17.81 24.71
N ASN A 149 -7.33 -18.76 24.94
CA ASN A 149 -7.96 -19.48 23.84
C ASN A 149 -8.93 -18.54 23.10
N VAL A 150 -9.11 -18.83 21.83
CA VAL A 150 -9.97 -18.09 20.92
C VAL A 150 -11.21 -18.92 20.62
N ILE A 151 -12.38 -18.37 20.92
CA ILE A 151 -13.65 -19.07 20.79
C ILE A 151 -14.54 -18.32 19.82
N ILE A 152 -15.12 -19.05 18.87
CA ILE A 152 -16.18 -18.52 18.01
C ILE A 152 -17.48 -18.51 18.82
N ALA A 153 -18.11 -17.34 18.91
CA ALA A 153 -19.42 -17.20 19.53
C ALA A 153 -20.48 -18.03 18.81
N ASP A 154 -21.43 -18.59 19.56
CA ASP A 154 -22.64 -19.20 19.01
C ASP A 154 -23.89 -18.63 19.70
N PRO A 155 -24.76 -17.87 19.00
CA PRO A 155 -24.68 -17.53 17.59
C PRO A 155 -23.49 -16.61 17.26
N PHE A 156 -22.97 -16.76 16.05
CA PHE A 156 -21.77 -16.04 15.61
C PHE A 156 -21.93 -14.52 15.61
N ASP A 157 -23.15 -14.00 15.46
CA ASP A 157 -23.40 -12.57 15.55
C ASP A 157 -23.47 -12.06 16.99
N GLY A 158 -23.64 -12.90 18.02
CA GLY A 158 -23.85 -12.46 19.41
C GLY A 158 -25.10 -11.57 19.59
N ALA A 159 -26.09 -11.67 18.70
CA ALA A 159 -27.33 -10.90 18.78
C ALA A 159 -28.31 -11.46 19.83
N SER A 160 -28.14 -12.72 20.24
CA SER A 160 -28.94 -13.40 21.28
C SER A 160 -28.02 -14.10 22.30
N PRO A 161 -28.56 -14.68 23.39
CA PRO A 161 -27.76 -15.39 24.39
C PRO A 161 -26.90 -16.51 23.78
N PHE A 162 -25.67 -16.66 24.29
CA PHE A 162 -24.73 -17.62 23.73
C PHE A 162 -25.03 -19.06 24.15
N ARG A 163 -25.09 -19.97 23.17
CA ARG A 163 -25.25 -21.41 23.38
C ARG A 163 -23.99 -22.04 23.98
N ASN A 164 -22.83 -21.46 23.70
CA ASN A 164 -21.53 -21.89 24.22
C ASN A 164 -20.96 -20.96 25.30
N ALA A 165 -21.82 -20.26 26.05
CA ALA A 165 -21.45 -19.32 27.11
C ALA A 165 -20.42 -19.89 28.11
N GLN A 166 -20.57 -21.15 28.53
CA GLN A 166 -19.68 -21.80 29.50
C GLN A 166 -18.21 -21.89 29.04
N ALA A 167 -17.96 -21.87 27.73
CA ALA A 167 -16.61 -21.93 27.20
C ALA A 167 -15.95 -20.53 27.16
N MET A 168 -16.72 -19.43 27.25
CA MET A 168 -16.23 -18.07 27.01
C MET A 168 -15.41 -17.47 28.14
N LYS A 169 -15.54 -18.02 29.36
CA LYS A 169 -14.89 -17.47 30.55
C LYS A 169 -13.38 -17.39 30.37
N ASP A 170 -12.84 -16.20 30.59
CA ASP A 170 -11.41 -15.86 30.43
C ASP A 170 -10.87 -16.07 29.01
N GLN A 171 -11.73 -16.17 27.99
CA GLN A 171 -11.33 -16.40 26.59
C GLN A 171 -11.52 -15.17 25.71
N ILE A 172 -10.84 -15.16 24.55
CA ILE A 172 -11.06 -14.18 23.49
C ILE A 172 -12.23 -14.67 22.64
N VAL A 173 -13.31 -13.90 22.57
CA VAL A 173 -14.53 -14.29 21.85
C VAL A 173 -14.57 -13.61 20.48
N VAL A 174 -14.74 -14.40 19.41
CA VAL A 174 -14.83 -13.95 18.03
C VAL A 174 -16.29 -13.99 17.57
N MET A 175 -16.78 -12.89 17.00
CA MET A 175 -18.15 -12.75 16.53
C MET A 175 -18.23 -11.87 15.28
N SER A 176 -19.29 -11.97 14.49
CA SER A 176 -19.50 -11.08 13.33
C SER A 176 -20.23 -9.79 13.68
N ARG A 177 -19.97 -8.75 12.89
CA ARG A 177 -20.81 -7.55 12.82
C ARG A 177 -22.22 -7.89 12.33
N GLY A 178 -23.21 -7.15 12.82
CA GLY A 178 -24.62 -7.23 12.39
C GLY A 178 -25.53 -7.75 13.50
N GLY A 179 -26.85 -7.68 13.36
CA GLY A 179 -27.80 -8.23 14.34
C GLY A 179 -28.06 -7.40 15.61
N CYS A 180 -27.06 -6.68 16.15
CA CYS A 180 -27.25 -5.67 17.22
C CYS A 180 -26.07 -4.67 17.27
N THR A 181 -26.14 -3.69 18.18
CA THR A 181 -25.07 -2.70 18.41
C THR A 181 -23.77 -3.35 18.90
N PHE A 182 -22.62 -2.74 18.62
CA PHE A 182 -21.32 -3.26 19.07
C PHE A 182 -21.24 -3.35 20.59
N ALA A 183 -21.60 -2.27 21.29
CA ALA A 183 -21.62 -2.23 22.75
C ALA A 183 -22.45 -3.38 23.34
N ARG A 184 -23.66 -3.63 22.81
CA ARG A 184 -24.52 -4.71 23.29
C ARG A 184 -23.89 -6.09 23.12
N LYS A 185 -23.16 -6.33 22.03
CA LYS A 185 -22.42 -7.60 21.82
C LYS A 185 -21.35 -7.80 22.88
N VAL A 186 -20.54 -6.77 23.09
CA VAL A 186 -19.43 -6.82 24.04
C VAL A 186 -19.96 -6.98 25.46
N LEU A 187 -21.02 -6.27 25.83
CA LEU A 187 -21.69 -6.44 27.13
C LEU A 187 -22.21 -7.86 27.34
N ARG A 188 -22.72 -8.54 26.30
CA ARG A 188 -23.13 -9.95 26.43
C ARG A 188 -21.94 -10.86 26.65
N ALA A 189 -20.85 -10.70 25.90
CA ALA A 189 -19.66 -11.51 26.10
C ALA A 189 -19.02 -11.24 27.48
N GLN A 190 -19.05 -9.99 27.94
CA GLN A 190 -18.64 -9.60 29.28
C GLN A 190 -19.48 -10.25 30.37
N ALA A 191 -20.79 -10.39 30.17
CA ALA A 191 -21.66 -11.09 31.11
C ALA A 191 -21.28 -12.58 31.27
N GLU A 192 -20.70 -13.17 30.23
CA GLU A 192 -20.11 -14.52 30.26
C GLU A 192 -18.62 -14.53 30.65
N HIS A 193 -18.12 -13.42 31.21
CA HIS A 193 -16.74 -13.25 31.68
C HIS A 193 -15.68 -13.47 30.59
N ALA A 194 -15.97 -13.11 29.34
CA ALA A 194 -14.96 -13.10 28.29
C ALA A 194 -13.80 -12.15 28.65
N ALA A 195 -12.57 -12.54 28.31
CA ALA A 195 -11.39 -11.69 28.51
C ALA A 195 -11.36 -10.51 27.52
N GLY A 196 -11.94 -10.68 26.34
CA GLY A 196 -12.09 -9.64 25.32
C GLY A 196 -12.78 -10.14 24.07
N VAL A 197 -13.07 -9.23 23.14
CA VAL A 197 -13.86 -9.53 21.95
C VAL A 197 -13.15 -9.10 20.67
N ILE A 198 -13.20 -9.95 19.65
CA ILE A 198 -12.86 -9.61 18.26
C ILE A 198 -14.12 -9.65 17.41
N ILE A 199 -14.52 -8.52 16.84
CA ILE A 199 -15.65 -8.40 15.93
C ILE A 199 -15.17 -8.43 14.48
N ILE A 200 -15.62 -9.41 13.73
CA ILE A 200 -15.34 -9.55 12.30
C ILE A 200 -16.27 -8.65 11.50
N GLN A 201 -15.68 -7.74 10.73
CA GLN A 201 -16.39 -6.91 9.77
C GLN A 201 -17.04 -7.77 8.66
N THR A 202 -18.23 -7.42 8.21
CA THR A 202 -18.98 -8.18 7.17
C THR A 202 -18.92 -7.57 5.78
N VAL A 203 -18.47 -6.32 5.67
CA VAL A 203 -18.26 -5.62 4.39
C VAL A 203 -16.77 -5.49 4.10
N ASP A 204 -16.39 -5.60 2.83
CA ASP A 204 -14.99 -5.44 2.40
C ASP A 204 -14.61 -3.96 2.34
N VAL A 205 -14.62 -3.34 3.50
CA VAL A 205 -14.10 -1.99 3.75
C VAL A 205 -13.13 -2.08 4.91
N TRP A 206 -12.23 -1.10 4.98
CA TRP A 206 -11.32 -0.99 6.10
C TRP A 206 -12.09 -0.97 7.43
N PRO A 207 -11.65 -1.74 8.45
CA PRO A 207 -12.23 -1.64 9.79
C PRO A 207 -12.22 -0.20 10.29
N TYR A 208 -13.38 0.26 10.72
CA TYR A 208 -13.52 1.55 11.36
C TYR A 208 -13.57 1.35 12.87
N THR A 209 -13.16 2.38 13.61
CA THR A 209 -13.29 2.41 15.07
C THR A 209 -14.74 2.17 15.45
N MET A 210 -15.00 1.12 16.23
CA MET A 210 -16.35 0.84 16.70
C MET A 210 -16.80 1.96 17.63
N THR A 211 -17.85 2.68 17.24
CA THR A 211 -18.41 3.76 18.04
C THR A 211 -19.69 3.30 18.74
N ASP A 212 -19.93 3.85 19.92
CA ASP A 212 -21.21 3.70 20.59
C ASP A 212 -22.25 4.64 19.96
N SER A 213 -23.22 4.06 19.26
CA SER A 213 -24.32 4.80 18.64
C SER A 213 -25.46 5.13 19.61
N THR A 214 -25.52 4.48 20.77
CA THR A 214 -26.72 4.40 21.61
C THR A 214 -26.49 4.76 23.08
N GLY A 215 -25.25 5.02 23.50
CA GLY A 215 -24.90 5.31 24.90
C GLY A 215 -24.83 4.07 25.78
N GLU A 216 -24.90 2.87 25.19
CA GLU A 216 -24.91 1.60 25.94
C GLU A 216 -23.50 1.21 26.41
N SER A 217 -22.45 1.82 25.91
CA SER A 217 -21.07 1.37 26.15
C SER A 217 -20.49 1.79 27.51
N GLN A 218 -21.25 2.52 28.32
CA GLN A 218 -20.79 3.04 29.63
C GLN A 218 -20.28 1.94 30.57
N ASN A 219 -20.82 0.73 30.46
CA ASN A 219 -20.47 -0.40 31.32
C ASN A 219 -19.58 -1.44 30.62
N VAL A 220 -19.03 -1.12 29.44
CA VAL A 220 -18.10 -2.01 28.77
C VAL A 220 -16.73 -1.89 29.43
N ASN A 221 -16.28 -2.97 30.05
CA ASN A 221 -15.08 -3.08 30.86
C ASN A 221 -14.08 -4.12 30.33
N ILE A 222 -14.37 -4.74 29.19
CA ILE A 222 -13.46 -5.67 28.51
C ILE A 222 -13.00 -5.09 27.16
N PRO A 223 -11.77 -5.38 26.71
CA PRO A 223 -11.28 -4.89 25.43
C PRO A 223 -12.10 -5.40 24.24
N ALA A 224 -12.33 -4.53 23.27
CA ALA A 224 -13.08 -4.82 22.07
C ALA A 224 -12.33 -4.34 20.82
N PHE A 225 -12.11 -5.25 19.89
CA PHE A 225 -11.36 -4.99 18.66
C PHE A 225 -12.17 -5.39 17.43
N MET A 226 -11.96 -4.71 16.31
CA MET A 226 -12.55 -5.05 15.01
C MET A 226 -11.47 -5.58 14.06
N MET A 227 -11.76 -6.70 13.40
CA MET A 227 -10.93 -7.26 12.33
C MET A 227 -11.62 -7.07 10.98
N SER A 228 -10.83 -6.89 9.91
CA SER A 228 -11.35 -6.73 8.54
C SER A 228 -12.11 -7.96 8.06
N SER A 229 -13.02 -7.78 7.09
CA SER A 229 -13.76 -8.90 6.49
C SER A 229 -12.80 -9.92 5.86
N LYS A 230 -11.77 -9.43 5.16
CA LYS A 230 -10.74 -10.27 4.53
C LYS A 230 -9.96 -11.11 5.55
N HIS A 231 -9.38 -10.49 6.58
CA HIS A 231 -8.63 -11.24 7.60
C HIS A 231 -9.55 -12.11 8.45
N GLY A 232 -10.72 -11.59 8.81
CA GLY A 232 -11.68 -12.28 9.63
C GLY A 232 -12.24 -13.54 8.98
N LYS A 233 -12.45 -13.54 7.65
CA LYS A 233 -12.85 -14.76 6.94
C LYS A 233 -11.81 -15.88 7.09
N GLY A 234 -10.55 -15.59 6.76
CA GLY A 234 -9.47 -16.57 6.89
C GLY A 234 -9.25 -17.00 8.33
N PHE A 235 -9.34 -16.06 9.28
CA PHE A 235 -9.21 -16.36 10.71
C PHE A 235 -10.32 -17.28 11.22
N VAL A 236 -11.58 -17.01 10.84
CA VAL A 236 -12.73 -17.86 11.22
C VAL A 236 -12.66 -19.23 10.56
N GLU A 237 -12.22 -19.31 9.30
CA GLU A 237 -11.99 -20.59 8.61
C GLU A 237 -10.90 -21.42 9.30
N TYR A 238 -9.80 -20.78 9.70
CA TYR A 238 -8.73 -21.42 10.47
C TYR A 238 -9.23 -21.97 11.82
N LEU A 239 -9.97 -21.16 12.59
CA LEU A 239 -10.55 -21.56 13.87
C LEU A 239 -11.52 -22.75 13.73
N ARG A 240 -12.37 -22.74 12.69
CA ARG A 240 -13.29 -23.85 12.41
C ARG A 240 -12.56 -25.10 11.94
N GLY A 241 -11.47 -24.97 11.18
CA GLY A 241 -10.67 -26.11 10.73
C GLY A 241 -9.97 -26.88 11.85
N LYS A 242 -9.80 -26.26 13.02
CA LYS A 242 -9.10 -26.80 14.18
C LYS A 242 -10.05 -27.37 15.24
N HIS A 243 -11.06 -28.14 14.81
CA HIS A 243 -12.16 -28.64 15.64
C HIS A 243 -11.78 -29.29 16.99
N ASP A 244 -10.60 -29.93 17.11
CA ASP A 244 -10.12 -30.62 18.33
C ASP A 244 -8.85 -29.99 18.95
N GLU A 245 -8.39 -28.85 18.42
CA GLU A 245 -7.19 -28.16 18.92
C GLU A 245 -7.55 -26.78 19.48
N ASP A 246 -7.16 -26.51 20.72
CA ASP A 246 -7.28 -25.18 21.29
C ASP A 246 -6.39 -24.19 20.52
N VAL A 247 -7.03 -23.28 19.80
CA VAL A 247 -6.35 -22.14 19.18
C VAL A 247 -6.21 -21.04 20.23
N SER A 248 -4.98 -20.61 20.48
CA SER A 248 -4.69 -19.50 21.39
C SER A 248 -4.12 -18.29 20.66
N ALA A 249 -4.44 -17.09 21.12
CA ALA A 249 -3.89 -15.85 20.60
C ALA A 249 -3.49 -14.88 21.71
N ASP A 250 -2.46 -14.09 21.44
CA ASP A 250 -2.08 -12.89 22.18
C ASP A 250 -2.63 -11.66 21.44
N ILE A 251 -3.12 -10.66 22.16
CA ILE A 251 -3.48 -9.37 21.59
C ILE A 251 -2.54 -8.32 22.16
N VAL A 252 -1.72 -7.72 21.30
CA VAL A 252 -0.73 -6.70 21.68
C VAL A 252 -1.23 -5.35 21.22
N VAL A 253 -1.45 -4.45 22.17
CA VAL A 253 -1.82 -3.06 21.93
C VAL A 253 -0.55 -2.19 22.03
N ARG A 254 -0.16 -1.59 20.90
CA ARG A 254 0.99 -0.67 20.79
C ARG A 254 0.47 0.76 20.73
N LYS A 255 0.65 1.48 21.84
CA LYS A 255 0.20 2.87 22.00
C LYS A 255 1.20 3.89 21.47
N ASP A 256 2.38 3.46 21.06
CA ASP A 256 3.54 4.25 20.65
C ASP A 256 3.73 4.33 19.13
N ALA A 257 2.82 3.75 18.34
CA ALA A 257 2.75 3.93 16.88
C ALA A 257 2.24 5.34 16.48
N LEU A 258 2.61 6.35 17.26
CA LEU A 258 2.09 7.71 17.24
C LEU A 258 2.95 8.65 16.40
N GLU A 259 4.04 8.23 15.74
CA GLU A 259 4.92 9.17 15.03
C GLU A 259 4.84 8.98 13.51
N CYS A 260 4.68 10.08 12.77
CA CYS A 260 4.80 10.05 11.33
C CYS A 260 6.28 10.03 10.94
N ILE A 261 6.79 8.91 10.41
CA ILE A 261 8.21 8.78 10.02
C ILE A 261 8.66 9.78 8.93
N ILE A 262 7.72 10.35 8.16
CA ILE A 262 8.04 11.29 7.08
C ILE A 262 8.51 12.63 7.68
N CYS A 263 7.80 13.14 8.68
CA CYS A 263 8.09 14.43 9.31
C CYS A 263 8.69 14.31 10.72
N GLN A 264 8.71 13.11 11.29
CA GLN A 264 9.15 12.80 12.65
C GLN A 264 8.36 13.57 13.72
N VAL A 265 7.06 13.75 13.47
CA VAL A 265 6.13 14.45 14.38
C VAL A 265 5.00 13.51 14.76
N GLU A 266 4.52 13.68 15.99
CA GLU A 266 3.38 12.92 16.52
C GLU A 266 2.12 13.09 15.64
N LEU A 267 1.41 11.99 15.44
CA LEU A 267 0.07 11.84 14.88
C LEU A 267 -0.95 12.27 15.93
N SER A 268 -0.86 13.51 16.40
CA SER A 268 -1.66 14.00 17.51
C SER A 268 -3.17 13.99 17.22
N ILE A 269 -3.97 13.91 18.28
CA ILE A 269 -5.43 13.95 18.22
C ILE A 269 -5.91 15.18 17.44
N GLY A 270 -6.89 14.99 16.56
CA GLY A 270 -7.46 16.04 15.72
C GLY A 270 -6.73 16.25 14.39
N MET A 271 -5.55 15.66 14.20
CA MET A 271 -4.84 15.75 12.92
C MET A 271 -5.43 14.79 11.89
N LYS A 272 -5.38 15.17 10.61
CA LYS A 272 -5.77 14.27 9.53
C LYS A 272 -4.63 13.29 9.26
N VAL A 273 -4.94 12.00 9.39
CA VAL A 273 -3.99 10.90 9.19
C VAL A 273 -4.49 9.98 8.09
N THR A 274 -3.56 9.42 7.33
CA THR A 274 -3.85 8.47 6.26
C THR A 274 -3.05 7.21 6.50
N ARG A 275 -3.74 6.09 6.35
CA ARG A 275 -3.16 4.76 6.54
C ARG A 275 -2.97 4.09 5.19
N MET A 276 -1.76 3.56 4.98
CA MET A 276 -1.44 2.81 3.77
C MET A 276 -2.12 1.43 3.80
N PRO A 277 -2.27 0.74 2.65
CA PRO A 277 -2.82 -0.62 2.63
C PRO A 277 -2.02 -1.61 3.48
N CYS A 278 -0.73 -1.33 3.69
CA CYS A 278 0.20 -2.04 4.57
C CYS A 278 0.10 -1.65 6.06
N GLN A 279 -0.89 -0.84 6.45
CA GLN A 279 -1.23 -0.40 7.82
C GLN A 279 -0.39 0.67 8.50
N HIS A 280 0.76 1.01 7.93
CA HIS A 280 1.53 2.16 8.39
C HIS A 280 0.76 3.47 8.24
N MET A 281 0.83 4.31 9.28
CA MET A 281 0.14 5.58 9.37
C MET A 281 1.09 6.76 9.18
N PHE A 282 0.56 7.82 8.61
CA PHE A 282 1.28 9.06 8.34
C PHE A 282 0.29 10.23 8.44
N HIS A 283 0.77 11.45 8.66
CA HIS A 283 -0.10 12.62 8.41
C HIS A 283 -0.54 12.59 6.96
N THR A 284 -1.81 12.92 6.71
CA THR A 284 -2.37 12.89 5.35
C THR A 284 -1.59 13.78 4.40
N ALA A 285 -1.18 14.96 4.85
CA ALA A 285 -0.38 15.88 4.05
C ALA A 285 0.98 15.27 3.69
N CYS A 286 1.72 14.75 4.67
CA CYS A 286 3.03 14.14 4.45
C CYS A 286 2.97 12.95 3.49
N LEU A 287 1.98 12.07 3.67
CA LEU A 287 1.80 10.94 2.77
C LEU A 287 1.39 11.39 1.37
N HIS A 288 0.54 12.41 1.25
CA HIS A 288 0.13 12.93 -0.03
C HIS A 288 1.33 13.47 -0.83
N GLU A 289 2.19 14.26 -0.20
CA GLU A 289 3.43 14.76 -0.82
C GLU A 289 4.37 13.61 -1.22
N TRP A 290 4.55 12.61 -0.34
CA TRP A 290 5.34 11.43 -0.65
C TRP A 290 4.82 10.68 -1.89
N LEU A 291 3.49 10.49 -1.96
CA LEU A 291 2.84 9.77 -3.05
C LEU A 291 2.84 10.51 -4.39
N GLN A 292 3.16 11.81 -4.41
CA GLN A 292 3.41 12.56 -5.65
C GLN A 292 4.74 12.17 -6.30
N VAL A 293 5.69 11.59 -5.55
CA VAL A 293 7.01 11.19 -6.07
C VAL A 293 7.10 9.68 -6.25
N GLY A 294 6.55 8.89 -5.31
CA GLY A 294 6.61 7.43 -5.38
C GLY A 294 5.35 6.77 -4.83
N ASN A 295 4.89 5.69 -5.47
CA ASN A 295 3.65 5.00 -5.12
C ASN A 295 3.81 3.97 -3.98
N SER A 296 4.85 4.06 -3.14
CA SER A 296 5.19 3.03 -2.14
C SER A 296 5.19 3.55 -0.70
N CYS A 297 4.97 2.65 0.26
CA CYS A 297 5.00 2.97 1.68
C CYS A 297 6.40 3.40 2.14
N PRO A 298 6.55 4.54 2.87
CA PRO A 298 7.83 4.98 3.41
C PRO A 298 8.50 3.98 4.37
N ILE A 299 7.72 3.13 5.05
CA ILE A 299 8.25 2.19 6.05
C ILE A 299 8.61 0.85 5.40
N CYS A 300 7.67 0.20 4.73
CA CYS A 300 7.87 -1.16 4.21
C CYS A 300 8.01 -1.27 2.69
N ARG A 301 7.96 -0.14 1.97
CA ARG A 301 8.08 -0.06 0.50
C ARG A 301 7.01 -0.81 -0.30
N VAL A 302 5.94 -1.28 0.35
CA VAL A 302 4.79 -1.88 -0.32
C VAL A 302 4.09 -0.83 -1.18
N GLU A 303 3.89 -1.13 -2.47
CA GLU A 303 3.22 -0.23 -3.42
C GLU A 303 1.70 -0.14 -3.20
N ILE A 304 1.13 1.02 -3.48
CA ILE A 304 -0.32 1.17 -3.62
C ILE A 304 -0.71 0.64 -4.99
N ALA A 305 -1.55 -0.40 -5.02
CA ALA A 305 -1.95 -1.06 -6.24
C ALA A 305 -2.69 -0.09 -7.18
N ALA A 306 -1.99 0.43 -8.19
CA ALA A 306 -2.64 1.08 -9.32
C ALA A 306 -3.34 -0.01 -10.12
N LYS A 307 -4.67 0.10 -10.29
CA LYS A 307 -5.47 -0.78 -11.13
C LYS A 307 -4.80 -0.86 -12.52
N ARG A 308 -4.05 -1.95 -12.79
CA ARG A 308 -3.47 -2.18 -14.12
C ARG A 308 -4.63 -2.52 -15.05
N THR A 309 -5.06 -1.59 -15.89
CA THR A 309 -5.76 -1.92 -17.13
C THR A 309 -4.77 -2.67 -18.03
N ARG A 310 -4.70 -4.00 -17.87
CA ARG A 310 -3.92 -4.86 -18.77
C ARG A 310 -4.77 -5.17 -20.01
N HIS A 311 -4.39 -4.60 -21.15
CA HIS A 311 -4.48 -5.23 -22.46
C HIS A 311 -3.04 -5.25 -22.97
N ASN A 312 -2.40 -6.32 -23.43
CA ASN A 312 -2.74 -7.71 -23.70
C ASN A 312 -1.49 -8.52 -23.32
N ASP A 313 -1.67 -9.69 -22.72
CA ASP A 313 -0.82 -10.85 -23.00
C ASP A 313 -1.68 -12.08 -22.75
N ALA A 314 -2.21 -12.59 -23.85
CA ALA A 314 -2.93 -13.84 -23.90
C ALA A 314 -1.95 -14.94 -24.31
N VAL A 315 -1.36 -15.65 -23.34
CA VAL A 315 -0.99 -17.06 -23.50
C VAL A 315 -1.10 -17.77 -22.14
N ASN A 316 -2.09 -18.66 -22.04
CA ASN A 316 -2.26 -19.76 -21.08
C ASN A 316 -1.94 -19.57 -19.58
N ALA A 317 -3.00 -19.46 -18.76
CA ALA A 317 -3.33 -20.43 -17.70
C ALA A 317 -4.67 -20.06 -17.05
N GLN A 318 -5.41 -21.07 -16.61
CA GLN A 318 -6.79 -21.03 -16.17
C GLN A 318 -7.02 -20.22 -14.87
N ASN A 319 -8.28 -19.80 -14.67
CA ASN A 319 -8.91 -19.26 -13.45
C ASN A 319 -8.72 -17.77 -13.12
N ALA A 320 -9.58 -16.95 -13.74
CA ALA A 320 -9.80 -15.53 -13.46
C ALA A 320 -10.38 -15.21 -12.05
N GLN A 321 -10.45 -16.19 -11.14
CA GLN A 321 -10.89 -16.03 -9.74
C GLN A 321 -9.72 -15.70 -8.78
N GLN A 322 -8.49 -15.60 -9.31
CA GLN A 322 -7.23 -15.45 -8.57
C GLN A 322 -6.58 -14.04 -8.56
N ARG A 323 -7.20 -12.97 -9.07
CA ARG A 323 -6.56 -11.62 -9.06
C ARG A 323 -6.72 -10.87 -7.73
N GLY A 324 -6.38 -11.54 -6.64
CA GLY A 324 -6.13 -10.94 -5.34
C GLY A 324 -4.90 -10.02 -5.36
N ASP A 325 -5.00 -8.86 -6.00
CA ASP A 325 -3.89 -7.90 -6.10
C ASP A 325 -3.88 -6.93 -4.90
N PHE A 326 -3.93 -7.50 -3.69
CA PHE A 326 -3.40 -6.88 -2.48
C PHE A 326 -2.62 -7.97 -1.74
N ALA A 327 -1.32 -7.73 -1.50
CA ALA A 327 -0.28 -8.62 -0.97
C ALA A 327 -0.56 -9.31 0.40
N TRP A 328 -1.81 -9.30 0.88
CA TRP A 328 -2.26 -9.93 2.12
C TRP A 328 -2.76 -11.37 1.95
N SER A 329 -2.98 -11.85 0.72
CA SER A 329 -3.46 -13.23 0.49
C SER A 329 -2.40 -14.32 0.71
N GLU A 330 -1.11 -13.96 0.77
CA GLU A 330 -0.01 -14.92 0.92
C GLU A 330 0.28 -15.33 2.38
N TRP A 331 -0.31 -14.66 3.37
CA TRP A 331 -0.07 -14.98 4.79
C TRP A 331 -0.82 -16.22 5.30
N PHE A 332 -1.82 -16.69 4.54
CA PHE A 332 -2.60 -17.88 4.86
C PHE A 332 -2.33 -19.05 3.88
N SER A 333 -1.28 -18.95 3.06
CA SER A 333 -0.84 -20.00 2.13
C SER A 333 0.25 -20.87 2.73
#